data_AF-A0A7L3JCK0-F1
#
_entry.id   AF-A0A7L3JCK0-F1
#
_cell.length_a   1.000
_cell.length_b   1.000
_cell.length_c   1.000
_cell.angle_alpha   90.00
_cell.angle_beta   90.00
_cell.angle_gamma   90.00
#
_symmetry.space_group_name_H-M   'P 1'
#
loop_
_entity.id
_entity.type
_entity.pdbx_description
1 polymer ?
#
loop_
_entity_poly.entity_id
_entity_poly.type
_entity_poly.pdbx_seq_one_letter_code
_entity_poly.pdbx_strand_id
1 'polypeptide(L)'
;LPPRHMDSVIQIVEALELTNDGFTGTVPELARALGGCSTPGCRAVLGEPPDVPPAPPTLSHEQWLLFTQLLHQDVAAPERSAVLAPDGSTVALGPLLAGIEVGLKRAAGWPVPTVEPPVDALYAVTITEVLGTSFLLARVGDGNRATLGPGGCWDDVDDPQNYTLLGPPSPIPDAVANGAMDGVLLGAYAAQAPIPLADLLRGYYGTGNGTEKGRPPSSYRRRDFRVLMGPGKLEEEVAAMLRVLRVLSPTQELLEDVGPEELVAIARQAAQDFTEVYVECPAIVPRCMWGARPYRGTPKPLTLPLGSVYIHHTFIPNAPCRTFTDCARAMRAMQRFHQDTRGWDDIGYSFVVGSDGYLYQGRGWHWVGAHTKGYNSKGYGVGYVGDFSATLPDPDAIALVRDGLLPCAVRTGRLHRNYTLRGHRQMGHTDCPGNSLFHEIETWHGFK
;
A
#
# COMPACT_ATOMS: atom_id res chain seq x y z
N LEU A 1 -5.52 -20.68 -14.80
CA LEU A 1 -4.77 -20.24 -13.60
C LEU A 1 -5.81 -19.78 -12.59
N PRO A 2 -5.67 -20.14 -11.30
CA PRO A 2 -6.49 -19.55 -10.26
C PRO A 2 -6.34 -18.01 -10.26
N PRO A 3 -7.33 -17.27 -9.75
CA PRO A 3 -7.23 -15.82 -9.61
C PRO A 3 -5.99 -15.43 -8.81
N ARG A 4 -5.39 -14.28 -9.15
CA ARG A 4 -4.28 -13.67 -8.40
C ARG A 4 -4.78 -12.97 -7.14
N HIS A 5 -5.57 -13.70 -6.35
CA HIS A 5 -6.14 -13.25 -5.09
C HIS A 5 -5.38 -13.85 -3.91
N MET A 6 -5.30 -13.12 -2.79
CA MET A 6 -4.64 -13.62 -1.59
C MET A 6 -5.30 -14.91 -1.07
N ASP A 7 -6.61 -15.10 -1.25
CA ASP A 7 -7.27 -16.35 -0.88
C ASP A 7 -6.76 -17.55 -1.68
N SER A 8 -6.44 -17.37 -2.96
CA SER A 8 -5.82 -18.42 -3.78
C SER A 8 -4.40 -18.73 -3.28
N VAL A 9 -3.65 -17.71 -2.87
CA VAL A 9 -2.34 -17.90 -2.22
C VAL A 9 -2.49 -18.66 -0.90
N ILE A 10 -3.44 -18.28 -0.04
CA ILE A 10 -3.71 -18.95 1.23
C ILE A 10 -4.07 -20.43 1.02
N GLN A 11 -4.90 -20.75 0.02
CA GLN A 11 -5.24 -22.14 -0.31
C GLN A 11 -4.01 -22.95 -0.75
N ILE A 12 -3.11 -22.33 -1.52
CA ILE A 12 -1.84 -22.96 -1.93
C ILE A 12 -0.96 -23.20 -0.70
N VAL A 13 -0.79 -22.20 0.15
CA VAL A 13 -0.01 -22.29 1.39
C VAL A 13 -0.56 -23.39 2.29
N GLU A 14 -1.87 -23.43 2.51
CA GLU A 14 -2.54 -24.44 3.35
C GLU A 14 -2.31 -25.86 2.82
N ALA A 15 -2.40 -26.07 1.51
CA ALA A 15 -2.11 -27.37 0.89
C ALA A 15 -0.63 -27.79 1.07
N LEU A 16 0.30 -26.83 1.01
CA LEU A 16 1.72 -27.06 1.25
C LEU A 16 2.02 -27.36 2.72
N GLU A 17 1.35 -26.70 3.67
CA GLU A 17 1.56 -26.91 5.12
C GLU A 17 0.98 -28.24 5.63
N LEU A 18 -0.06 -28.76 4.97
CA LEU A 18 -0.71 -30.01 5.36
C LEU A 18 0.07 -31.28 4.99
N THR A 19 1.18 -31.17 4.25
CA THR A 19 1.91 -32.34 3.74
C THR A 19 3.38 -32.38 4.09
N ASN A 20 3.88 -33.59 4.29
CA ASN A 20 5.27 -33.91 4.59
C ASN A 20 5.92 -34.59 3.36
N ASP A 21 5.59 -34.09 2.16
CA ASP A 21 5.79 -34.77 0.87
C ASP A 21 7.18 -34.53 0.25
N GLY A 22 8.23 -34.51 1.08
CA GLY A 22 9.62 -34.52 0.62
C GLY A 22 10.30 -33.16 0.43
N PHE A 23 9.60 -32.04 0.65
CA PHE A 23 10.26 -30.74 0.86
C PHE A 23 10.57 -30.56 2.35
N THR A 24 11.85 -30.57 2.72
CA THR A 24 12.31 -30.48 4.12
C THR A 24 12.47 -29.03 4.60
N GLY A 25 11.51 -28.15 4.28
CA GLY A 25 11.57 -26.73 4.61
C GLY A 25 10.20 -26.09 4.79
N THR A 26 10.20 -24.81 5.15
CA THR A 26 9.00 -23.99 5.32
C THR A 26 8.52 -23.38 4.00
N VAL A 27 7.24 -23.03 3.89
CA VAL A 27 6.71 -22.37 2.67
C VAL A 27 7.47 -21.09 2.29
N PRO A 28 7.92 -20.23 3.24
CA PRO A 28 8.81 -19.11 2.91
C PRO A 28 10.16 -19.53 2.30
N GLU A 29 10.77 -20.63 2.78
CA GLU A 29 12.01 -21.15 2.18
C GLU A 29 11.78 -21.69 0.77
N LEU A 30 10.64 -22.34 0.52
CA LEU A 30 10.23 -22.73 -0.83
C LEU A 30 10.05 -21.49 -1.71
N ALA A 31 9.43 -20.44 -1.17
CA ALA A 31 9.24 -19.20 -1.91
C ALA A 31 10.57 -18.54 -2.28
N ARG A 32 11.57 -18.61 -1.40
CA ARG A 32 12.94 -18.17 -1.67
C ARG A 32 13.61 -19.01 -2.76
N ALA A 33 13.47 -20.34 -2.72
CA ALA A 33 13.96 -21.24 -3.78
C ALA A 33 13.37 -20.87 -5.16
N LEU A 34 12.09 -20.48 -5.20
CA LEU A 34 11.38 -20.07 -6.42
C LEU A 34 11.68 -18.62 -6.88
N GLY A 35 12.59 -17.92 -6.21
CA GLY A 35 13.06 -16.59 -6.62
C GLY A 35 12.48 -15.41 -5.83
N GLY A 36 11.65 -15.66 -4.81
CA GLY A 36 11.01 -14.60 -4.02
C GLY A 36 11.98 -13.69 -3.26
N CYS A 37 13.21 -14.15 -3.01
CA CYS A 37 14.30 -13.42 -2.36
C CYS A 37 15.66 -13.99 -2.78
N SER A 38 16.17 -13.56 -3.94
CA SER A 38 17.38 -14.13 -4.57
C SER A 38 18.45 -13.09 -4.91
N THR A 39 18.26 -11.85 -4.48
CA THR A 39 19.20 -10.74 -4.65
C THR A 39 20.49 -10.95 -3.85
N PRO A 40 21.59 -10.25 -4.17
CA PRO A 40 22.85 -10.36 -3.42
C PRO A 40 22.68 -10.11 -1.92
N GLY A 41 21.89 -9.10 -1.52
CA GLY A 41 21.61 -8.83 -0.11
C GLY A 41 20.77 -9.92 0.54
N CYS A 42 19.73 -10.41 -0.12
CA CYS A 42 18.97 -11.59 0.31
C CYS A 42 19.88 -12.79 0.60
N ARG A 43 20.83 -13.09 -0.31
CA ARG A 43 21.78 -14.20 -0.14
C ARG A 43 22.78 -13.96 0.99
N ALA A 44 23.27 -12.73 1.13
CA ALA A 44 24.17 -12.37 2.22
C ALA A 44 23.50 -12.53 3.60
N VAL A 45 22.19 -12.26 3.68
CA VAL A 45 21.43 -12.32 4.94
C VAL A 45 20.87 -13.70 5.23
N LEU A 46 20.20 -14.35 4.28
CA LEU A 46 19.50 -15.63 4.46
C LEU A 46 20.30 -16.86 3.98
N GLY A 47 21.44 -16.65 3.35
CA GLY A 47 22.20 -17.69 2.65
C GLY A 47 21.68 -17.97 1.25
N GLU A 48 22.35 -18.85 0.52
CA GLU A 48 21.90 -19.29 -0.81
C GLU A 48 20.49 -19.91 -0.74
N PRO A 49 19.62 -19.64 -1.73
CA PRO A 49 18.32 -20.31 -1.85
C PRO A 49 18.48 -21.83 -1.85
N PRO A 50 17.55 -22.57 -1.24
CA PRO A 50 17.50 -24.02 -1.40
C PRO A 50 17.28 -24.38 -2.87
N ASP A 51 17.61 -25.62 -3.23
CA ASP A 51 17.28 -26.15 -4.56
C ASP A 51 15.77 -26.13 -4.79
N VAL A 52 15.35 -25.81 -6.02
CA VAL A 52 13.95 -25.82 -6.41
C VAL A 52 13.43 -27.26 -6.41
N PRO A 53 12.45 -27.62 -5.57
CA PRO A 53 11.90 -28.97 -5.58
C PRO A 53 11.05 -29.20 -6.83
N PRO A 54 10.77 -30.47 -7.19
CA PRO A 54 9.73 -30.78 -8.17
C PRO A 54 8.37 -30.25 -7.68
N ALA A 55 7.43 -30.08 -8.62
CA ALA A 55 6.07 -29.65 -8.30
C ALA A 55 5.45 -30.57 -7.23
N PRO A 56 4.99 -30.02 -6.08
CA PRO A 56 4.40 -30.83 -5.02
C PRO A 56 3.13 -31.54 -5.50
N PRO A 57 2.94 -32.83 -5.19
CA PRO A 57 1.78 -33.59 -5.64
C PRO A 57 0.45 -33.08 -5.06
N THR A 58 0.51 -32.33 -3.96
CA THR A 58 -0.64 -31.67 -3.32
C THR A 58 -1.23 -30.52 -4.10
N LEU A 59 -0.44 -29.89 -4.98
CA LEU A 59 -0.88 -28.77 -5.76
C LEU A 59 -1.29 -29.24 -7.15
N SER A 60 -2.40 -28.70 -7.66
CA SER A 60 -2.70 -28.80 -9.08
C SER A 60 -1.61 -28.09 -9.90
N HIS A 61 -1.46 -28.50 -11.17
CA HIS A 61 -0.52 -27.86 -12.08
C HIS A 61 -0.72 -26.34 -12.16
N GLU A 62 -1.97 -25.87 -12.15
CA GLU A 62 -2.26 -24.44 -12.22
C GLU A 62 -1.94 -23.69 -10.92
N GLN A 63 -2.14 -24.31 -9.75
CA GLN A 63 -1.76 -23.73 -8.47
C GLN A 63 -0.24 -23.57 -8.36
N TRP A 64 0.51 -24.60 -8.76
CA TRP A 64 1.97 -24.53 -8.80
C TRP A 64 2.46 -23.46 -9.77
N LEU A 65 1.87 -23.40 -10.97
CA LEU A 65 2.23 -22.39 -11.97
C LEU A 65 1.92 -20.96 -11.49
N LEU A 66 0.79 -20.75 -10.81
CA LEU A 66 0.49 -19.45 -10.20
C LEU A 66 1.52 -19.08 -9.13
N PHE A 67 1.78 -19.98 -8.18
CA PHE A 67 2.69 -19.70 -7.07
C PHE A 67 4.11 -19.36 -7.56
N THR A 68 4.63 -20.12 -8.51
CA THR A 68 5.93 -19.86 -9.14
C THR A 68 5.96 -18.52 -9.88
N GLN A 69 4.90 -18.16 -10.63
CA GLN A 69 4.82 -16.86 -11.29
C GLN A 69 4.82 -15.67 -10.32
N LEU A 70 4.13 -15.79 -9.18
CA LEU A 70 4.05 -14.71 -8.18
C LEU A 70 5.38 -14.45 -7.47
N LEU A 71 6.27 -15.45 -7.45
CA LEU A 71 7.56 -15.39 -6.77
C LEU A 71 8.72 -15.07 -7.71
N HIS A 72 8.53 -15.26 -9.01
CA HIS A 72 9.52 -14.90 -10.01
C HIS A 72 9.62 -13.37 -10.13
N GLN A 73 10.70 -12.79 -9.59
CA GLN A 73 10.95 -11.36 -9.70
C GLN A 73 11.47 -11.01 -11.09
N ASP A 74 10.65 -10.30 -11.86
CA ASP A 74 11.05 -9.69 -13.13
C ASP A 74 11.12 -8.17 -12.95
N VAL A 75 12.35 -7.61 -12.92
CA VAL A 75 12.57 -6.16 -12.77
C VAL A 75 11.98 -5.37 -13.94
N ALA A 76 11.81 -5.99 -15.11
CA ALA A 76 11.18 -5.36 -16.27
C ALA A 76 9.65 -5.42 -16.24
N ALA A 77 9.07 -6.33 -15.45
CA ALA A 77 7.63 -6.52 -15.31
C ALA A 77 7.24 -6.78 -13.83
N PRO A 78 7.53 -5.81 -12.91
CA PRO A 78 7.37 -6.03 -11.48
C PRO A 78 5.91 -6.27 -11.06
N GLU A 79 4.95 -5.84 -11.88
CA GLU A 79 3.51 -6.10 -11.73
C GLU A 79 3.14 -7.58 -11.77
N ARG A 80 3.99 -8.46 -12.31
CA ARG A 80 3.71 -9.90 -12.39
C ARG A 80 3.71 -10.60 -11.03
N SER A 81 4.33 -9.98 -10.02
CA SER A 81 4.35 -10.49 -8.64
C SER A 81 3.13 -10.08 -7.82
N ALA A 82 2.26 -9.24 -8.39
CA ALA A 82 1.13 -8.65 -7.70
C ALA A 82 0.05 -9.67 -7.35
N VAL A 83 -0.52 -9.51 -6.16
CA VAL A 83 -1.67 -10.25 -5.63
C VAL A 83 -2.68 -9.25 -5.07
N LEU A 84 -3.95 -9.39 -5.42
CA LEU A 84 -5.04 -8.61 -4.85
C LEU A 84 -5.38 -9.15 -3.47
N ALA A 85 -5.33 -8.28 -2.47
CA ALA A 85 -5.74 -8.60 -1.11
C ALA A 85 -7.21 -8.23 -0.86
N PRO A 86 -7.92 -8.94 0.05
CA PRO A 86 -9.31 -8.68 0.40
C PRO A 86 -9.62 -7.26 0.92
N ASP A 87 -8.61 -6.55 1.44
CA ASP A 87 -8.72 -5.16 1.86
C ASP A 87 -8.67 -4.17 0.67
N GLY A 88 -8.58 -4.67 -0.57
CA GLY A 88 -8.52 -3.87 -1.81
C GLY A 88 -7.11 -3.40 -2.17
N SER A 89 -6.11 -3.69 -1.34
CA SER A 89 -4.72 -3.38 -1.64
C SER A 89 -4.12 -4.42 -2.59
N THR A 90 -2.98 -4.07 -3.19
CA THR A 90 -2.20 -5.00 -4.00
C THR A 90 -0.85 -5.17 -3.34
N VAL A 91 -0.38 -6.41 -3.23
CA VAL A 91 0.85 -6.79 -2.51
C VAL A 91 1.71 -7.72 -3.36
N ALA A 92 3.03 -7.62 -3.23
CA ALA A 92 3.98 -8.56 -3.84
C ALA A 92 4.36 -9.66 -2.86
N LEU A 93 4.33 -10.92 -3.31
CA LEU A 93 4.51 -12.08 -2.43
C LEU A 93 5.97 -12.28 -1.99
N GLY A 94 6.95 -11.96 -2.84
CA GLY A 94 8.37 -12.13 -2.56
C GLY A 94 8.84 -11.47 -1.25
N PRO A 95 8.79 -10.12 -1.14
CA PRO A 95 9.21 -9.44 0.08
C PRO A 95 8.34 -9.79 1.29
N LEU A 96 7.05 -10.09 1.08
CA LEU A 96 6.15 -10.54 2.14
C LEU A 96 6.67 -11.84 2.80
N LEU A 97 6.93 -12.87 1.99
CA LEU A 97 7.39 -14.16 2.50
C LEU A 97 8.83 -14.11 3.00
N ALA A 98 9.70 -13.28 2.41
CA ALA A 98 11.07 -13.09 2.88
C ALA A 98 11.11 -12.57 4.34
N GLY A 99 10.26 -11.60 4.67
CA GLY A 99 10.16 -11.09 6.03
C GLY A 99 9.63 -12.14 7.02
N ILE A 100 8.64 -12.94 6.60
CA ILE A 100 8.12 -14.03 7.42
C ILE A 100 9.16 -15.14 7.64
N GLU A 101 9.97 -15.48 6.62
CA GLU A 101 11.10 -16.42 6.76
C GLU A 101 12.04 -15.97 7.87
N VAL A 102 12.44 -14.69 7.88
CA VAL A 102 13.29 -14.11 8.93
C VAL A 102 12.63 -14.26 10.31
N GLY A 103 11.32 -13.97 10.40
CA GLY A 103 10.56 -14.13 11.63
C GLY A 103 10.58 -15.56 12.18
N LEU A 104 10.24 -16.53 11.35
CA LEU A 104 10.23 -17.94 11.72
C LEU A 104 11.63 -18.45 12.10
N LYS A 105 12.66 -18.05 11.37
CA LYS A 105 14.05 -18.36 11.70
C LYS A 105 14.45 -17.81 13.06
N ARG A 106 14.11 -16.55 13.37
CA ARG A 106 14.36 -15.94 14.70
C ARG A 106 13.67 -16.73 15.82
N ALA A 107 12.40 -17.11 15.62
CA ALA A 107 11.67 -17.94 16.59
C ALA A 107 12.34 -19.31 16.83
N ALA A 108 12.99 -19.87 15.79
CA ALA A 108 13.76 -21.11 15.87
C ALA A 108 15.20 -20.95 16.42
N GLY A 109 15.57 -19.75 16.90
CA GLY A 109 16.92 -19.49 17.45
C GLY A 109 18.01 -19.32 16.38
N TRP A 110 17.65 -18.95 15.15
CA TRP A 110 18.62 -18.65 14.09
C TRP A 110 19.55 -17.50 14.52
N PRO A 111 20.88 -17.66 14.38
CA PRO A 111 21.83 -16.62 14.75
C PRO A 111 21.65 -15.37 13.89
N VAL A 112 22.03 -14.22 14.45
CA VAL A 112 22.08 -12.95 13.71
C VAL A 112 23.04 -13.10 12.52
N PRO A 113 22.66 -12.67 11.31
CA PRO A 113 23.57 -12.70 10.17
C PRO A 113 24.89 -12.00 10.47
N THR A 114 26.01 -12.64 10.14
CA THR A 114 27.37 -12.11 10.32
C THR A 114 27.77 -11.19 9.16
N VAL A 115 26.84 -10.35 8.70
CA VAL A 115 27.08 -9.41 7.61
C VAL A 115 27.75 -8.16 8.20
N GLU A 116 28.79 -7.65 7.54
CA GLU A 116 29.46 -6.41 7.93
C GLU A 116 29.22 -5.29 6.89
N PRO A 117 28.74 -4.11 7.30
CA PRO A 117 28.25 -3.76 8.63
C PRO A 117 26.95 -4.51 8.98
N PRO A 118 26.61 -4.65 10.28
CA PRO A 118 25.39 -5.33 10.71
C PRO A 118 24.15 -4.64 10.15
N VAL A 119 23.18 -5.45 9.72
CA VAL A 119 21.87 -5.03 9.22
C VAL A 119 20.78 -5.78 9.99
N ASP A 120 19.63 -5.15 10.20
CA ASP A 120 18.46 -5.87 10.67
C ASP A 120 17.89 -6.71 9.52
N ALA A 121 18.06 -8.03 9.63
CA ALA A 121 17.66 -9.01 8.63
C ALA A 121 16.24 -8.82 8.10
N LEU A 122 15.31 -8.36 8.96
CA LEU A 122 13.91 -8.18 8.59
C LEU A 122 13.74 -7.06 7.55
N TYR A 123 14.46 -5.95 7.69
CA TYR A 123 14.40 -4.84 6.73
C TYR A 123 15.29 -5.09 5.52
N ALA A 124 16.43 -5.75 5.73
CA ALA A 124 17.40 -6.12 4.70
C ALA A 124 16.77 -6.90 3.54
N VAL A 125 15.99 -7.94 3.85
CA VAL A 125 15.41 -8.83 2.84
C VAL A 125 14.05 -8.36 2.30
N THR A 126 13.44 -7.34 2.92
CA THR A 126 12.10 -6.88 2.56
C THR A 126 12.14 -5.59 1.75
N ILE A 127 12.85 -4.57 2.23
CA ILE A 127 12.76 -3.21 1.65
C ILE A 127 14.10 -2.52 1.43
N THR A 128 15.10 -2.67 2.29
CA THR A 128 16.24 -1.74 2.28
C THR A 128 17.18 -1.96 1.10
N GLU A 129 17.36 -3.21 0.65
CA GLU A 129 18.15 -3.50 -0.55
C GLU A 129 17.49 -2.90 -1.80
N VAL A 130 16.21 -3.20 -2.03
CA VAL A 130 15.50 -2.68 -3.21
C VAL A 130 15.35 -1.16 -3.16
N LEU A 131 15.15 -0.59 -1.98
CA LEU A 131 15.05 0.86 -1.77
C LEU A 131 16.37 1.57 -2.05
N GLY A 132 17.48 1.09 -1.49
CA GLY A 132 18.80 1.64 -1.74
C GLY A 132 19.19 1.53 -3.22
N THR A 133 19.00 0.36 -3.82
CA THR A 133 19.36 0.13 -5.24
C THR A 133 18.48 0.89 -6.21
N SER A 134 17.18 1.08 -5.92
CA SER A 134 16.28 1.88 -6.76
C SER A 134 16.79 3.32 -6.92
N PHE A 135 17.15 3.97 -5.80
CA PHE A 135 17.66 5.33 -5.81
C PHE A 135 19.08 5.42 -6.37
N LEU A 136 19.91 4.39 -6.16
CA LEU A 136 21.22 4.29 -6.78
C LEU A 136 21.12 4.20 -8.31
N LEU A 137 20.20 3.41 -8.85
CA LEU A 137 20.00 3.27 -10.29
C LEU A 137 19.42 4.54 -10.92
N ALA A 138 18.62 5.30 -10.18
CA ALA A 138 18.10 6.59 -10.64
C ALA A 138 19.20 7.67 -10.74
N ARG A 139 20.27 7.57 -9.95
CA ARG A 139 21.48 8.43 -10.07
C ARG A 139 22.18 8.24 -11.41
N VAL A 140 22.33 6.99 -11.87
CA VAL A 140 23.12 6.65 -13.06
C VAL A 140 22.34 6.91 -14.37
N GLY A 141 21.01 6.97 -14.31
CA GLY A 141 20.16 7.31 -15.45
C GLY A 141 19.99 8.82 -15.68
N ASP A 142 19.34 9.20 -16.78
CA ASP A 142 19.05 10.60 -17.18
C ASP A 142 18.05 11.35 -16.26
N GLY A 143 17.98 11.03 -14.96
CA GLY A 143 17.08 11.67 -13.99
C GLY A 143 15.57 11.40 -14.17
N ASN A 144 15.18 10.66 -15.21
CA ASN A 144 13.78 10.37 -15.56
C ASN A 144 13.25 9.02 -15.05
N ARG A 145 14.04 8.26 -14.29
CA ARG A 145 13.63 6.93 -13.82
C ARG A 145 12.80 7.05 -12.55
N ALA A 146 11.59 6.48 -12.56
CA ALA A 146 10.77 6.38 -11.35
C ALA A 146 11.48 5.50 -10.31
N THR A 147 11.57 5.98 -9.07
CA THR A 147 12.19 5.26 -7.94
C THR A 147 11.17 4.50 -7.09
N LEU A 148 9.96 5.05 -6.97
CA LEU A 148 8.85 4.50 -6.19
C LEU A 148 7.55 4.56 -7.01
N GLY A 149 6.61 3.68 -6.66
CA GLY A 149 5.34 3.54 -7.36
C GLY A 149 5.53 3.12 -8.82
N PRO A 150 4.54 3.34 -9.67
CA PRO A 150 3.18 3.69 -9.34
C PRO A 150 2.43 2.50 -8.73
N GLY A 151 1.21 2.74 -8.31
CA GLY A 151 0.19 1.70 -8.24
C GLY A 151 -0.34 1.33 -9.64
N GLY A 152 -1.44 0.60 -9.65
CA GLY A 152 -1.98 -0.02 -10.84
C GLY A 152 -3.45 -0.41 -10.69
N CYS A 153 -3.94 -1.09 -11.71
CA CYS A 153 -5.32 -1.55 -11.84
C CYS A 153 -5.34 -3.03 -12.17
N TRP A 154 -6.25 -3.76 -11.55
CA TRP A 154 -6.64 -5.09 -12.01
C TRP A 154 -7.60 -4.99 -13.20
N ASP A 155 -7.52 -5.98 -14.08
CA ASP A 155 -8.47 -6.17 -15.19
C ASP A 155 -9.88 -6.50 -14.68
N ASP A 156 -9.96 -7.39 -13.69
CA ASP A 156 -11.16 -7.68 -12.91
C ASP A 156 -10.78 -7.80 -11.43
N VAL A 157 -11.51 -7.14 -10.53
CA VAL A 157 -11.24 -7.22 -9.09
C VAL A 157 -11.90 -8.44 -8.44
N ASP A 158 -12.90 -9.04 -9.08
CA ASP A 158 -13.57 -10.25 -8.61
C ASP A 158 -12.83 -11.51 -9.11
N ASP A 159 -12.16 -11.44 -10.27
CA ASP A 159 -11.30 -12.49 -10.84
C ASP A 159 -9.98 -11.92 -11.41
N PRO A 160 -9.05 -11.45 -10.54
CA PRO A 160 -7.84 -10.76 -10.98
C PRO A 160 -6.88 -11.66 -11.74
N GLN A 161 -6.55 -11.30 -12.97
CA GLN A 161 -5.58 -12.03 -13.79
C GLN A 161 -4.39 -11.15 -14.19
N ASN A 162 -4.63 -9.87 -14.50
CA ASN A 162 -3.61 -8.94 -14.96
C ASN A 162 -3.61 -7.65 -14.15
N TYR A 163 -2.46 -7.30 -13.58
CA TYR A 163 -2.23 -6.01 -12.94
C TYR A 163 -1.49 -5.09 -13.89
N THR A 164 -2.04 -3.92 -14.17
CA THR A 164 -1.45 -2.93 -15.08
C THR A 164 -1.05 -1.68 -14.30
N LEU A 165 0.22 -1.28 -14.40
CA LEU A 165 0.72 -0.06 -13.75
C LEU A 165 0.10 1.20 -14.37
N LEU A 166 -0.23 2.18 -13.53
CA LEU A 166 -0.84 3.46 -13.95
C LEU A 166 0.17 4.51 -14.43
N GLY A 167 1.45 4.16 -14.44
CA GLY A 167 2.57 5.04 -14.78
C GLY A 167 3.81 4.24 -15.15
N PRO A 168 4.96 4.91 -15.34
CA PRO A 168 6.21 4.24 -15.70
C PRO A 168 6.63 3.25 -14.60
N PRO A 169 7.13 2.06 -14.94
CA PRO A 169 7.56 1.09 -13.94
C PRO A 169 8.74 1.63 -13.12
N SER A 170 8.74 1.32 -11.82
CA SER A 170 9.90 1.47 -10.94
C SER A 170 10.29 0.11 -10.36
N PRO A 171 11.48 -0.01 -9.75
CA PRO A 171 11.84 -1.20 -8.96
C PRO A 171 10.92 -1.45 -7.76
N ILE A 172 10.17 -0.43 -7.29
CA ILE A 172 9.29 -0.51 -6.12
C ILE A 172 7.90 0.04 -6.50
N PRO A 173 7.12 -0.68 -7.33
CA PRO A 173 5.72 -0.35 -7.47
C PRO A 173 4.98 -0.51 -6.13
N ASP A 174 3.79 0.07 -6.01
CA ASP A 174 3.05 0.06 -4.75
C ASP A 174 2.84 -1.35 -4.19
N ALA A 175 2.71 -2.35 -5.07
CA ALA A 175 2.62 -3.75 -4.69
C ALA A 175 3.86 -4.25 -3.90
N VAL A 176 5.06 -3.91 -4.36
CA VAL A 176 6.32 -4.27 -3.71
C VAL A 176 6.44 -3.54 -2.37
N ALA A 177 6.13 -2.24 -2.33
CA ALA A 177 6.14 -1.47 -1.09
C ALA A 177 5.17 -2.04 -0.04
N ASN A 178 3.94 -2.38 -0.42
CA ASN A 178 2.96 -2.98 0.49
C ASN A 178 3.42 -4.37 0.95
N GLY A 179 3.88 -5.23 0.04
CA GLY A 179 4.39 -6.56 0.38
C GLY A 179 5.59 -6.52 1.32
N ALA A 180 6.48 -5.53 1.15
CA ALA A 180 7.61 -5.33 2.05
C ALA A 180 7.20 -4.84 3.43
N MET A 181 6.29 -3.87 3.55
CA MET A 181 5.74 -3.45 4.84
C MET A 181 5.06 -4.61 5.56
N ASP A 182 4.25 -5.38 4.83
CA ASP A 182 3.53 -6.54 5.37
C ASP A 182 4.52 -7.66 5.78
N GLY A 183 5.59 -7.89 5.02
CA GLY A 183 6.66 -8.83 5.37
C GLY A 183 7.40 -8.45 6.65
N VAL A 184 7.68 -7.16 6.85
CA VAL A 184 8.25 -6.67 8.11
C VAL A 184 7.28 -6.90 9.28
N LEU A 185 6.01 -6.52 9.12
CA LEU A 185 5.00 -6.65 10.17
C LEU A 185 4.76 -8.11 10.57
N LEU A 186 4.53 -8.98 9.59
CA LEU A 186 4.25 -10.39 9.83
C LEU A 186 5.49 -11.16 10.25
N GLY A 187 6.68 -10.79 9.79
CA GLY A 187 7.94 -11.35 10.28
C GLY A 187 8.21 -10.99 11.74
N ALA A 188 7.95 -9.75 12.15
CA ALA A 188 8.07 -9.33 13.55
C ALA A 188 7.08 -10.07 14.46
N TYR A 189 5.87 -10.35 13.96
CA TYR A 189 4.89 -11.18 14.67
C TYR A 189 5.33 -12.65 14.77
N ALA A 190 5.71 -13.25 13.65
CA ALA A 190 6.12 -14.66 13.57
C ALA A 190 7.35 -14.98 14.44
N ALA A 191 8.23 -13.99 14.67
CA ALA A 191 9.36 -14.12 15.59
C ALA A 191 8.94 -14.31 17.07
N GLN A 192 7.74 -13.84 17.44
CA GLN A 192 7.24 -13.87 18.82
C GLN A 192 6.21 -14.99 19.02
N ALA A 193 5.32 -15.17 18.06
CA ALA A 193 4.20 -16.10 18.13
C ALA A 193 4.05 -16.83 16.78
N PRO A 194 4.93 -17.80 16.48
CA PRO A 194 4.83 -18.56 15.25
C PRO A 194 3.55 -19.38 15.23
N ILE A 195 2.77 -19.21 14.16
CA ILE A 195 1.55 -19.97 13.84
C ILE A 195 1.64 -20.42 12.38
N PRO A 196 0.80 -21.37 11.91
CA PRO A 196 0.76 -21.74 10.49
C PRO A 196 0.61 -20.51 9.59
N LEU A 197 1.35 -20.47 8.49
CA LEU A 197 1.39 -19.35 7.56
C LEU A 197 0.02 -19.08 6.94
N ALA A 198 -0.73 -20.13 6.60
CA ALA A 198 -2.09 -19.97 6.10
C ALA A 198 -2.98 -19.22 7.12
N ASP A 199 -2.87 -19.56 8.40
CA ASP A 199 -3.62 -18.90 9.47
C ASP A 199 -3.16 -17.46 9.70
N LEU A 200 -1.85 -17.21 9.64
CA LEU A 200 -1.27 -15.87 9.73
C LEU A 200 -1.79 -14.96 8.62
N LEU A 201 -1.71 -15.41 7.36
CA LEU A 201 -2.17 -14.65 6.20
C LEU A 201 -3.69 -14.45 6.24
N ARG A 202 -4.46 -15.49 6.60
CA ARG A 202 -5.93 -15.42 6.72
C ARG A 202 -6.35 -14.46 7.83
N GLY A 203 -5.65 -14.44 8.96
CA GLY A 203 -5.89 -13.49 10.05
C GLY A 203 -5.57 -12.04 9.66
N TYR A 204 -4.47 -11.82 8.92
CA TYR A 204 -4.01 -10.49 8.55
C TYR A 204 -4.78 -9.85 7.39
N TYR A 205 -5.16 -10.64 6.39
CA TYR A 205 -5.88 -10.17 5.20
C TYR A 205 -7.38 -10.40 5.26
N GLY A 206 -7.85 -11.36 6.06
CA GLY A 206 -9.26 -11.70 6.18
C GLY A 206 -10.06 -10.74 7.07
N THR A 207 -11.38 -10.78 6.91
CA THR A 207 -12.34 -10.00 7.70
C THR A 207 -12.88 -10.74 8.93
N GLY A 208 -12.70 -12.07 8.99
CA GLY A 208 -13.32 -12.94 10.01
C GLY A 208 -12.77 -12.78 11.43
N ASN A 209 -11.49 -12.43 11.57
CA ASN A 209 -10.79 -12.22 12.87
C ASN A 209 -10.25 -10.77 13.00
N GLY A 210 -10.88 -9.82 12.32
CA GLY A 210 -10.43 -8.42 12.28
C GLY A 210 -10.31 -7.76 13.66
N THR A 211 -9.32 -6.87 13.82
CA THR A 211 -9.00 -6.21 15.10
C THR A 211 -10.13 -5.30 15.60
N GLU A 212 -10.72 -4.50 14.71
CA GLU A 212 -11.77 -3.54 15.06
C GLU A 212 -12.92 -3.56 14.04
N LYS A 213 -14.14 -3.86 14.53
CA LYS A 213 -15.40 -3.76 13.77
C LYS A 213 -15.40 -4.52 12.43
N GLY A 214 -14.68 -5.65 12.34
CA GLY A 214 -14.71 -6.59 11.19
C GLY A 214 -13.84 -6.20 9.98
N ARG A 215 -12.92 -5.25 10.12
CA ARG A 215 -11.96 -4.87 9.07
C ARG A 215 -10.71 -5.77 9.08
N PRO A 216 -10.06 -6.01 7.93
CA PRO A 216 -8.78 -6.69 7.90
C PRO A 216 -7.68 -5.90 8.63
N PRO A 217 -6.82 -6.56 9.44
CA PRO A 217 -5.66 -5.92 10.06
C PRO A 217 -4.73 -5.23 9.06
N SER A 218 -4.58 -5.79 7.85
CA SER A 218 -3.80 -5.24 6.74
C SER A 218 -4.17 -3.82 6.32
N SER A 219 -5.41 -3.36 6.57
CA SER A 219 -5.81 -1.96 6.34
C SER A 219 -5.02 -0.95 7.20
N TYR A 220 -4.38 -1.42 8.28
CA TYR A 220 -3.57 -0.62 9.19
C TYR A 220 -2.08 -0.65 8.89
N ARG A 221 -1.64 -1.32 7.80
CA ARG A 221 -0.21 -1.57 7.53
C ARG A 221 0.69 -0.33 7.65
N ARG A 222 0.25 0.81 7.12
CA ARG A 222 1.06 2.05 7.10
C ARG A 222 1.26 2.60 8.52
N ARG A 223 0.21 2.57 9.33
CA ARG A 223 0.25 2.97 10.75
C ARG A 223 1.15 2.04 11.54
N ASP A 224 0.97 0.74 11.38
CA ASP A 224 1.67 -0.26 12.20
C ASP A 224 3.14 -0.34 11.79
N PHE A 225 3.45 -0.21 10.51
CA PHE A 225 4.81 -0.10 9.99
C PHE A 225 5.53 1.15 10.53
N ARG A 226 4.85 2.30 10.60
CA ARG A 226 5.39 3.52 11.22
C ARG A 226 5.82 3.29 12.67
N VAL A 227 4.98 2.61 13.45
CA VAL A 227 5.25 2.32 14.86
C VAL A 227 6.48 1.43 15.00
N LEU A 228 6.61 0.41 14.15
CA LEU A 228 7.71 -0.54 14.20
C LEU A 228 9.05 0.06 13.72
N MET A 229 9.01 0.92 12.71
CA MET A 229 10.21 1.62 12.21
C MET A 229 10.75 2.61 13.24
N GLY A 230 9.89 3.44 13.83
CA GLY A 230 10.35 4.60 14.60
C GLY A 230 11.08 5.65 13.73
N PRO A 231 11.50 6.78 14.33
CA PRO A 231 12.16 7.86 13.60
C PRO A 231 13.60 7.47 13.19
N GLY A 232 13.99 7.78 11.95
CA GLY A 232 15.37 7.64 11.45
C GLY A 232 15.82 6.23 11.08
N LYS A 233 15.19 5.19 11.63
CA LYS A 233 15.61 3.79 11.43
C LYS A 233 15.66 3.36 9.95
N LEU A 234 14.75 3.82 9.09
CA LEU A 234 14.76 3.44 7.68
C LEU A 234 16.01 3.99 6.95
N GLU A 235 16.42 5.23 7.25
CA GLU A 235 17.66 5.82 6.71
C GLU A 235 18.88 5.02 7.17
N GLU A 236 18.93 4.65 8.45
CA GLU A 236 20.02 3.86 9.03
C GLU A 236 20.15 2.49 8.35
N GLU A 237 19.05 1.75 8.22
CA GLU A 237 19.05 0.41 7.64
C GLU A 237 19.30 0.44 6.12
N VAL A 238 18.82 1.45 5.39
CA VAL A 238 19.17 1.62 3.96
C VAL A 238 20.66 1.94 3.81
N ALA A 239 21.21 2.82 4.64
CA ALA A 239 22.64 3.13 4.60
C ALA A 239 23.51 1.92 4.96
N ALA A 240 23.10 1.12 5.95
CA ALA A 240 23.79 -0.11 6.31
C ALA A 240 23.74 -1.12 5.16
N MET A 241 22.57 -1.33 4.55
CA MET A 241 22.41 -2.25 3.43
C MET A 241 23.24 -1.81 2.20
N LEU A 242 23.27 -0.53 1.86
CA LEU A 242 24.13 -0.03 0.76
C LEU A 242 25.63 -0.28 1.02
N ARG A 243 26.09 -0.23 2.28
CA ARG A 243 27.48 -0.58 2.63
C ARG A 243 27.75 -2.07 2.46
N VAL A 244 26.77 -2.92 2.79
CA VAL A 244 26.85 -4.37 2.53
C VAL A 244 26.94 -4.63 1.03
N LEU A 245 26.08 -4.03 0.21
CA LEU A 245 26.09 -4.23 -1.24
C LEU A 245 27.40 -3.80 -1.90
N ARG A 246 28.15 -2.88 -1.28
CA ARG A 246 29.44 -2.40 -1.79
C ARG A 246 30.53 -3.48 -1.82
N VAL A 247 30.39 -4.53 -1.01
CA VAL A 247 31.36 -5.63 -0.92
C VAL A 247 30.84 -6.93 -1.54
N LEU A 248 29.65 -6.91 -2.16
CA LEU A 248 29.03 -8.07 -2.79
C LEU A 248 29.11 -7.94 -4.31
N SER A 249 29.45 -9.04 -5.01
CA SER A 249 29.31 -9.10 -6.47
C SER A 249 27.86 -9.42 -6.87
N PRO A 250 27.32 -8.82 -7.95
CA PRO A 250 27.92 -7.80 -8.82
C PRO A 250 27.68 -6.36 -8.33
N THR A 251 27.00 -6.15 -7.19
CA THR A 251 26.58 -4.82 -6.72
C THR A 251 27.72 -3.89 -6.36
N GLN A 252 28.92 -4.42 -6.08
CA GLN A 252 30.12 -3.63 -5.84
C GLN A 252 30.40 -2.66 -7.00
N GLU A 253 30.25 -3.12 -8.25
CA GLU A 253 30.53 -2.33 -9.46
C GLU A 253 29.60 -1.11 -9.57
N LEU A 254 28.35 -1.23 -9.13
CA LEU A 254 27.38 -0.13 -9.10
C LEU A 254 27.72 0.94 -8.05
N LEU A 255 28.53 0.59 -7.06
CA LEU A 255 28.83 1.41 -5.88
C LEU A 255 30.30 1.87 -5.83
N GLU A 256 31.15 1.45 -6.78
CA GLU A 256 32.58 1.81 -6.84
C GLU A 256 32.77 3.34 -6.79
N ASP A 257 32.02 4.07 -7.63
CA ASP A 257 32.09 5.52 -7.78
C ASP A 257 31.19 6.31 -6.80
N VAL A 258 30.63 5.66 -5.78
CA VAL A 258 29.77 6.32 -4.79
C VAL A 258 30.59 6.65 -3.55
N GLY A 259 30.74 7.93 -3.20
CA GLY A 259 31.44 8.31 -1.98
C GLY A 259 30.66 7.94 -0.69
N PRO A 260 31.30 7.82 0.48
CA PRO A 260 30.60 7.54 1.74
C PRO A 260 29.52 8.57 2.11
N GLU A 261 29.78 9.87 1.87
CA GLU A 261 28.80 10.93 2.13
C GLU A 261 27.62 10.87 1.16
N GLU A 262 27.89 10.57 -0.11
CA GLU A 262 26.88 10.41 -1.15
C GLU A 262 25.99 9.19 -0.89
N LEU A 263 26.56 8.07 -0.44
CA LEU A 263 25.81 6.88 -0.04
C LEU A 263 24.79 7.21 1.06
N VAL A 264 25.21 7.98 2.07
CA VAL A 264 24.32 8.43 3.16
C VAL A 264 23.25 9.39 2.61
N ALA A 265 23.59 10.27 1.67
CA ALA A 265 22.61 11.15 1.02
C ALA A 265 21.56 10.36 0.22
N ILE A 266 21.98 9.32 -0.52
CA ILE A 266 21.07 8.40 -1.24
C ILE A 266 20.15 7.70 -0.25
N ALA A 267 20.69 7.14 0.83
CA ALA A 267 19.90 6.47 1.86
C ALA A 267 18.87 7.39 2.51
N ARG A 268 19.26 8.63 2.82
CA ARG A 268 18.37 9.65 3.37
C ARG A 268 17.24 9.97 2.41
N GLN A 269 17.55 10.25 1.14
CA GLN A 269 16.53 10.56 0.14
C GLN A 269 15.55 9.40 -0.03
N ALA A 270 16.08 8.17 -0.15
CA ALA A 270 15.26 6.98 -0.31
C ALA A 270 14.31 6.75 0.86
N ALA A 271 14.81 6.91 2.10
CA ALA A 271 13.99 6.78 3.31
C ALA A 271 12.95 7.89 3.44
N GLN A 272 13.30 9.14 3.11
CA GLN A 272 12.40 10.28 3.13
C GLN A 272 11.25 10.10 2.14
N ASP A 273 11.55 9.77 0.88
CA ASP A 273 10.55 9.60 -0.17
C ASP A 273 9.64 8.40 0.13
N PHE A 274 10.21 7.28 0.57
CA PHE A 274 9.42 6.11 0.96
C PHE A 274 8.48 6.44 2.12
N THR A 275 8.98 7.15 3.12
CA THR A 275 8.20 7.57 4.29
C THR A 275 7.10 8.53 3.88
N GLU A 276 7.39 9.53 3.04
CA GLU A 276 6.37 10.46 2.55
C GLU A 276 5.25 9.72 1.80
N VAL A 277 5.59 8.84 0.86
CA VAL A 277 4.63 8.17 -0.02
C VAL A 277 3.84 7.06 0.68
N TYR A 278 4.51 6.21 1.46
CA TYR A 278 3.94 4.96 1.99
C TYR A 278 3.60 4.99 3.47
N VAL A 279 4.16 5.90 4.25
CA VAL A 279 3.95 5.94 5.71
C VAL A 279 3.09 7.13 6.11
N GLU A 280 3.40 8.29 5.55
CA GLU A 280 2.85 9.58 5.95
C GLU A 280 1.64 10.02 5.11
N CYS A 281 1.64 9.72 3.82
CA CYS A 281 0.46 9.88 2.97
C CYS A 281 -0.47 8.66 3.13
N PRO A 282 -1.80 8.86 3.13
CA PRO A 282 -2.75 7.76 3.20
C PRO A 282 -2.84 7.02 1.86
N ALA A 283 -3.18 5.73 1.91
CA ALA A 283 -3.47 4.97 0.70
C ALA A 283 -4.75 5.48 0.03
N ILE A 284 -4.68 5.73 -1.28
CA ILE A 284 -5.82 6.17 -2.09
C ILE A 284 -6.12 5.09 -3.13
N VAL A 285 -7.27 4.43 -2.98
CA VAL A 285 -7.81 3.46 -3.93
C VAL A 285 -8.14 4.19 -5.24
N PRO A 286 -7.48 3.85 -6.36
CA PRO A 286 -7.68 4.53 -7.63
C PRO A 286 -9.04 4.17 -8.24
N ARG A 287 -9.48 4.98 -9.19
CA ARG A 287 -10.78 4.85 -9.86
C ARG A 287 -11.07 3.46 -10.42
N CYS A 288 -10.10 2.86 -11.08
CA CYS A 288 -10.24 1.52 -11.68
C CYS A 288 -10.55 0.45 -10.63
N MET A 289 -9.92 0.51 -9.46
CA MET A 289 -10.05 -0.49 -8.40
C MET A 289 -11.46 -0.54 -7.83
N TRP A 290 -12.14 0.60 -7.70
CA TRP A 290 -13.54 0.60 -7.26
C TRP A 290 -14.54 0.45 -8.41
N GLY A 291 -14.10 0.17 -9.64
CA GLY A 291 -14.97 -0.02 -10.80
C GLY A 291 -15.67 1.28 -11.24
N ALA A 292 -14.95 2.40 -11.22
CA ALA A 292 -15.48 3.67 -11.65
C ALA A 292 -15.86 3.67 -13.13
N ARG A 293 -17.05 4.20 -13.43
CA ARG A 293 -17.38 4.58 -14.81
C ARG A 293 -16.47 5.72 -15.29
N PRO A 294 -16.27 5.85 -16.62
CA PRO A 294 -15.57 7.00 -17.19
C PRO A 294 -16.24 8.33 -16.82
N TYR A 295 -15.44 9.38 -16.77
CA TYR A 295 -15.92 10.76 -16.74
C TYR A 295 -16.71 11.06 -18.04
N ARG A 296 -17.82 11.78 -17.96
CA ARG A 296 -18.59 12.22 -19.14
C ARG A 296 -18.16 13.62 -19.56
N GLY A 297 -17.81 13.80 -20.84
CA GLY A 297 -17.31 15.08 -21.36
C GLY A 297 -15.84 15.33 -21.02
N THR A 298 -15.45 16.60 -20.97
CA THR A 298 -14.04 17.00 -20.78
C THR A 298 -13.83 17.56 -19.37
N PRO A 299 -12.97 16.93 -18.55
CA PRO A 299 -12.73 17.41 -17.19
C PRO A 299 -11.99 18.76 -17.21
N LYS A 300 -12.37 19.65 -16.30
CA LYS A 300 -11.70 20.95 -16.14
C LYS A 300 -10.55 20.84 -15.15
N PRO A 301 -9.34 21.30 -15.48
CA PRO A 301 -8.20 21.22 -14.58
C PRO A 301 -8.34 22.20 -13.40
N LEU A 302 -7.80 21.83 -12.25
CA LEU A 302 -7.61 22.70 -11.10
C LEU A 302 -6.32 23.53 -11.26
N THR A 303 -6.32 24.74 -10.71
CA THR A 303 -5.09 25.53 -10.54
C THR A 303 -4.54 25.29 -9.15
N LEU A 304 -3.50 24.46 -9.06
CA LEU A 304 -2.87 24.08 -7.78
C LEU A 304 -1.79 25.07 -7.35
N PRO A 305 -1.46 25.15 -6.04
CA PRO A 305 -2.18 24.55 -4.91
C PRO A 305 -3.56 25.18 -4.66
N LEU A 306 -4.50 24.40 -4.11
CA LEU A 306 -5.80 24.94 -3.70
C LEU A 306 -5.74 25.64 -2.33
N GLY A 307 -6.68 26.56 -2.10
CA GLY A 307 -6.76 27.32 -0.85
C GLY A 307 -7.85 26.84 0.12
N SER A 308 -8.63 25.83 -0.24
CA SER A 308 -9.79 25.40 0.56
C SER A 308 -10.01 23.89 0.57
N VAL A 309 -10.68 23.43 1.62
CA VAL A 309 -11.18 22.05 1.77
C VAL A 309 -12.60 22.11 2.29
N TYR A 310 -13.48 21.32 1.68
CA TYR A 310 -14.87 21.22 2.07
C TYR A 310 -15.17 19.80 2.54
N ILE A 311 -15.58 19.65 3.79
CA ILE A 311 -15.94 18.36 4.38
C ILE A 311 -17.43 18.08 4.18
N HIS A 312 -17.72 16.86 3.75
CA HIS A 312 -19.05 16.33 3.50
C HIS A 312 -19.26 15.02 4.24
N HIS A 313 -20.51 14.69 4.54
CA HIS A 313 -20.95 13.30 4.68
C HIS A 313 -21.71 12.89 3.42
N THR A 314 -21.88 11.61 3.17
CA THR A 314 -22.66 11.16 2.00
C THR A 314 -24.15 11.24 2.25
N PHE A 315 -24.60 11.07 3.50
CA PHE A 315 -25.98 10.89 3.94
C PHE A 315 -26.67 9.67 3.32
N ILE A 316 -26.61 9.51 2.00
CA ILE A 316 -26.96 8.29 1.27
C ILE A 316 -25.76 7.93 0.37
N PRO A 317 -25.14 6.74 0.53
CA PRO A 317 -25.44 5.73 1.56
C PRO A 317 -25.23 6.25 2.99
N ASN A 318 -26.05 5.79 3.93
CA ASN A 318 -26.12 6.27 5.32
C ASN A 318 -25.28 5.44 6.30
N ALA A 319 -25.06 4.16 5.99
CA ALA A 319 -24.22 3.28 6.78
C ALA A 319 -22.75 3.44 6.35
N PRO A 320 -21.80 3.58 7.30
CA PRO A 320 -20.38 3.49 7.00
C PRO A 320 -20.03 2.12 6.41
N CYS A 321 -19.31 2.12 5.29
CA CYS A 321 -18.80 0.90 4.66
C CYS A 321 -17.50 0.44 5.36
N ARG A 322 -17.32 -0.86 5.57
CA ARG A 322 -16.21 -1.40 6.40
C ARG A 322 -15.31 -2.41 5.70
N THR A 323 -15.66 -2.79 4.48
CA THR A 323 -14.86 -3.66 3.63
C THR A 323 -14.61 -2.95 2.31
N PHE A 324 -13.53 -3.31 1.61
CA PHE A 324 -13.25 -2.79 0.28
C PHE A 324 -14.44 -2.98 -0.66
N THR A 325 -15.03 -4.18 -0.67
CA THR A 325 -16.21 -4.50 -1.50
C THR A 325 -17.39 -3.58 -1.21
N ASP A 326 -17.69 -3.32 0.07
CA ASP A 326 -18.79 -2.44 0.45
C ASP A 326 -18.51 -0.97 0.12
N CYS A 327 -17.29 -0.50 0.35
CA CYS A 327 -16.90 0.87 0.05
C CYS A 327 -16.82 1.12 -1.46
N ALA A 328 -16.29 0.18 -2.24
CA ALA A 328 -16.33 0.23 -3.69
C ALA A 328 -17.79 0.23 -4.21
N ARG A 329 -18.69 -0.57 -3.62
CA ARG A 329 -20.12 -0.54 -3.95
C ARG A 329 -20.75 0.82 -3.64
N ALA A 330 -20.44 1.43 -2.48
CA ALA A 330 -20.89 2.76 -2.09
C ALA A 330 -20.41 3.82 -3.09
N MET A 331 -19.13 3.79 -3.48
CA MET A 331 -18.56 4.65 -4.52
C MET A 331 -19.31 4.55 -5.84
N ARG A 332 -19.53 3.33 -6.34
CA ARG A 332 -20.30 3.09 -7.58
C ARG A 332 -21.75 3.58 -7.45
N ALA A 333 -22.40 3.39 -6.30
CA ALA A 333 -23.76 3.87 -6.08
C ALA A 333 -23.85 5.41 -6.13
N MET A 334 -22.92 6.11 -5.47
CA MET A 334 -22.84 7.57 -5.52
C MET A 334 -22.53 8.09 -6.91
N GLN A 335 -21.60 7.44 -7.64
CA GLN A 335 -21.28 7.82 -9.00
C GLN A 335 -22.49 7.66 -9.93
N ARG A 336 -23.21 6.53 -9.85
CA ARG A 336 -24.44 6.31 -10.62
C ARG A 336 -25.49 7.37 -10.33
N PHE A 337 -25.74 7.68 -9.06
CA PHE A 337 -26.70 8.73 -8.70
C PHE A 337 -26.27 10.11 -9.24
N HIS A 338 -25.00 10.47 -9.11
CA HIS A 338 -24.48 11.74 -9.62
C HIS A 338 -24.55 11.83 -11.15
N GLN A 339 -24.19 10.76 -11.88
CA GLN A 339 -24.21 10.76 -13.34
C GLN A 339 -25.62 10.59 -13.92
N ASP A 340 -26.34 9.58 -13.47
CA ASP A 340 -27.60 9.14 -14.10
C ASP A 340 -28.81 9.93 -13.58
N THR A 341 -28.79 10.36 -12.31
CA THR A 341 -29.91 11.10 -11.70
C THR A 341 -29.66 12.61 -11.67
N ARG A 342 -28.46 13.06 -11.30
CA ARG A 342 -28.13 14.51 -11.26
C ARG A 342 -27.58 15.06 -12.58
N GLY A 343 -27.28 14.19 -13.55
CA GLY A 343 -26.73 14.60 -14.85
C GLY A 343 -25.31 15.19 -14.76
N TRP A 344 -24.54 14.85 -13.72
CA TRP A 344 -23.16 15.30 -13.57
C TRP A 344 -22.20 14.46 -14.40
N ASP A 345 -21.04 15.02 -14.67
CA ASP A 345 -20.02 14.33 -15.47
C ASP A 345 -19.43 13.10 -14.78
N ASP A 346 -19.41 13.12 -13.45
CA ASP A 346 -18.80 12.10 -12.59
C ASP A 346 -19.25 12.29 -11.13
N ILE A 347 -18.82 11.40 -10.22
CA ILE A 347 -18.96 11.58 -8.77
C ILE A 347 -18.51 12.99 -8.35
N GLY A 348 -19.28 13.64 -7.48
CA GLY A 348 -19.07 15.07 -7.18
C GLY A 348 -17.84 15.37 -6.33
N TYR A 349 -17.41 14.43 -5.49
CA TYR A 349 -16.31 14.62 -4.53
C TYR A 349 -14.93 14.47 -5.20
N SER A 350 -13.92 15.15 -4.65
CA SER A 350 -12.52 14.91 -5.00
C SER A 350 -12.05 13.58 -4.43
N PHE A 351 -12.33 13.35 -3.14
CA PHE A 351 -12.02 12.12 -2.41
C PHE A 351 -13.21 11.70 -1.55
N VAL A 352 -13.30 10.40 -1.30
CA VAL A 352 -14.28 9.83 -0.38
C VAL A 352 -13.56 8.94 0.62
N VAL A 353 -13.95 8.99 1.89
CA VAL A 353 -13.36 8.22 2.98
C VAL A 353 -14.27 7.05 3.28
N GLY A 354 -13.71 5.84 3.20
CA GLY A 354 -14.36 4.64 3.70
C GLY A 354 -14.06 4.40 5.18
N SER A 355 -14.99 3.73 5.85
CA SER A 355 -14.77 3.18 7.19
C SER A 355 -14.08 1.81 7.10
N ASP A 356 -13.32 1.54 6.05
CA ASP A 356 -12.48 0.36 5.81
C ASP A 356 -10.97 0.69 5.93
N GLY A 357 -10.63 1.94 6.26
CA GLY A 357 -9.25 2.41 6.40
C GLY A 357 -8.67 3.07 5.15
N TYR A 358 -9.46 3.25 4.10
CA TYR A 358 -8.98 3.76 2.81
C TYR A 358 -9.67 5.04 2.35
N LEU A 359 -8.92 5.83 1.59
CA LEU A 359 -9.48 6.89 0.75
C LEU A 359 -9.76 6.35 -0.64
N TYR A 360 -10.82 6.82 -1.25
CA TYR A 360 -11.23 6.48 -2.59
C TYR A 360 -11.13 7.71 -3.47
N GLN A 361 -10.43 7.56 -4.60
CA GLN A 361 -10.31 8.62 -5.58
C GLN A 361 -11.67 8.85 -6.27
N GLY A 362 -12.26 10.03 -6.05
CA GLY A 362 -13.37 10.53 -6.85
C GLY A 362 -12.83 11.21 -8.10
N ARG A 363 -13.01 12.54 -8.21
CA ARG A 363 -12.35 13.34 -9.26
C ARG A 363 -10.85 13.55 -9.01
N GLY A 364 -10.39 13.30 -7.78
CA GLY A 364 -8.99 13.29 -7.42
C GLY A 364 -8.34 14.68 -7.35
N TRP A 365 -7.03 14.70 -7.50
CA TRP A 365 -6.17 15.86 -7.25
C TRP A 365 -6.22 16.96 -8.31
N HIS A 366 -6.50 16.60 -9.57
CA HIS A 366 -6.22 17.49 -10.71
C HIS A 366 -7.47 18.08 -11.37
N TRP A 367 -8.67 17.61 -11.00
CA TRP A 367 -9.90 17.94 -11.72
C TRP A 367 -10.95 18.60 -10.81
N VAL A 368 -11.64 19.59 -11.36
CA VAL A 368 -12.68 20.36 -10.67
C VAL A 368 -13.84 19.47 -10.23
N GLY A 369 -14.24 19.63 -8.96
CA GLY A 369 -15.34 18.93 -8.29
C GLY A 369 -16.76 19.30 -8.78
N ALA A 370 -17.77 18.65 -8.20
CA ALA A 370 -19.17 19.08 -8.22
C ALA A 370 -19.83 19.02 -6.82
N HIS A 371 -19.02 19.05 -5.76
CA HIS A 371 -19.44 18.85 -4.37
C HIS A 371 -19.99 20.11 -3.69
N THR A 372 -19.52 21.31 -4.05
CA THR A 372 -19.87 22.57 -3.37
C THR A 372 -20.06 23.68 -4.41
N LYS A 373 -21.32 23.96 -4.74
CA LYS A 373 -21.71 24.93 -5.77
C LYS A 373 -21.06 26.30 -5.53
N GLY A 374 -20.38 26.85 -6.55
CA GLY A 374 -19.65 28.12 -6.45
C GLY A 374 -18.22 28.02 -5.93
N TYR A 375 -17.81 26.84 -5.42
CA TYR A 375 -16.51 26.64 -4.77
C TYR A 375 -15.72 25.42 -5.29
N ASN A 376 -16.30 24.63 -6.20
CA ASN A 376 -15.69 23.43 -6.77
C ASN A 376 -14.28 23.60 -7.36
N SER A 377 -13.93 24.79 -7.85
CA SER A 377 -12.60 25.08 -8.42
C SER A 377 -11.62 25.68 -7.41
N LYS A 378 -12.05 25.91 -6.18
CA LYS A 378 -11.28 26.61 -5.13
C LYS A 378 -10.75 25.67 -4.05
N GLY A 379 -11.31 24.46 -3.96
CA GLY A 379 -10.95 23.51 -2.92
C GLY A 379 -11.39 22.09 -3.19
N TYR A 380 -10.78 21.15 -2.47
CA TYR A 380 -11.15 19.73 -2.53
C TYR A 380 -12.41 19.46 -1.73
N GLY A 381 -13.29 18.61 -2.27
CA GLY A 381 -14.42 18.06 -1.54
C GLY A 381 -14.10 16.67 -1.03
N VAL A 382 -14.14 16.48 0.29
CA VAL A 382 -13.88 15.19 0.93
C VAL A 382 -15.17 14.70 1.58
N GLY A 383 -15.69 13.57 1.10
CA GLY A 383 -16.93 12.97 1.62
C GLY A 383 -16.70 11.76 2.50
N TYR A 384 -17.30 11.72 3.69
CA TYR A 384 -17.33 10.54 4.54
C TYR A 384 -18.53 9.66 4.22
N VAL A 385 -18.31 8.38 3.91
CA VAL A 385 -19.41 7.43 3.68
C VAL A 385 -20.18 7.22 4.99
N GLY A 386 -21.40 7.74 5.04
CA GLY A 386 -22.33 7.59 6.15
C GLY A 386 -23.19 8.84 6.43
N ASP A 387 -24.03 8.73 7.44
CA ASP A 387 -24.77 9.84 8.04
C ASP A 387 -24.23 10.18 9.44
N PHE A 388 -23.50 11.29 9.49
CA PHE A 388 -22.88 11.82 10.72
C PHE A 388 -23.66 12.98 11.34
N SER A 389 -24.99 12.95 11.21
CA SER A 389 -25.87 13.93 11.85
C SER A 389 -25.91 13.77 13.37
N ALA A 390 -25.88 12.53 13.87
CA ALA A 390 -25.99 12.21 15.30
C ALA A 390 -24.80 11.41 15.85
N THR A 391 -23.92 10.90 15.00
CA THR A 391 -22.76 10.09 15.37
C THR A 391 -21.52 10.58 14.64
N LEU A 392 -20.34 10.32 15.20
CA LEU A 392 -19.07 10.58 14.54
C LEU A 392 -18.69 9.45 13.58
N PRO A 393 -17.91 9.74 12.51
CA PRO A 393 -17.19 8.70 11.79
C PRO A 393 -16.27 7.92 12.72
N ASP A 394 -15.82 6.74 12.25
CA ASP A 394 -14.81 5.99 13.00
C ASP A 394 -13.54 6.85 13.20
N PRO A 395 -12.88 6.79 14.37
CA PRO A 395 -11.70 7.61 14.65
C PRO A 395 -10.60 7.50 13.59
N ASP A 396 -10.37 6.30 13.05
CA ASP A 396 -9.41 6.10 11.96
C ASP A 396 -9.79 6.83 10.68
N ALA A 397 -11.09 6.90 10.34
CA ALA A 397 -11.54 7.63 9.15
C ALA A 397 -11.37 9.14 9.33
N ILE A 398 -11.58 9.65 10.54
CA ILE A 398 -11.28 11.05 10.89
C ILE A 398 -9.78 11.29 10.73
N ALA A 399 -8.93 10.47 11.36
CA ALA A 399 -7.48 10.58 11.30
C ALA A 399 -6.95 10.47 9.85
N LEU A 400 -7.53 9.61 9.02
CA LEU A 400 -7.10 9.42 7.62
C LEU A 400 -7.18 10.72 6.81
N VAL A 401 -8.15 11.58 7.10
CA VAL A 401 -8.24 12.91 6.47
C VAL A 401 -7.41 13.93 7.25
N ARG A 402 -7.69 14.09 8.55
CA ARG A 402 -7.12 15.15 9.40
C ARG A 402 -5.60 15.05 9.46
N ASP A 403 -5.09 13.86 9.71
CA ASP A 403 -3.68 13.58 10.01
C ASP A 403 -2.95 12.98 8.81
N GLY A 404 -3.68 12.42 7.83
CA GLY A 404 -3.12 11.85 6.60
C GLY A 404 -3.28 12.76 5.38
N LEU A 405 -4.49 12.85 4.84
CA LEU A 405 -4.76 13.48 3.53
C LEU A 405 -4.38 14.95 3.50
N LEU A 406 -4.76 15.74 4.52
CA LEU A 406 -4.53 17.19 4.51
C LEU A 406 -3.04 17.54 4.64
N PRO A 407 -2.28 16.97 5.60
CA PRO A 407 -0.84 17.19 5.66
C PRO A 407 -0.12 16.69 4.39
N CYS A 408 -0.50 15.52 3.86
CA CYS A 408 0.03 15.01 2.59
C CYS A 408 -0.21 16.00 1.43
N ALA A 409 -1.42 16.56 1.31
CA ALA A 409 -1.74 17.54 0.28
C ALA A 409 -0.91 18.83 0.42
N VAL A 410 -0.61 19.26 1.65
CA VAL A 410 0.25 20.43 1.90
C VAL A 410 1.70 20.15 1.51
N ARG A 411 2.28 19.05 2.01
CA ARG A 411 3.68 18.68 1.72
C ARG A 411 3.94 18.55 0.23
N THR A 412 3.00 17.94 -0.48
CA THR A 412 3.10 17.69 -1.91
C THR A 412 2.65 18.86 -2.80
N GLY A 413 2.46 20.05 -2.24
CA GLY A 413 2.15 21.27 -3.00
C GLY A 413 0.77 21.26 -3.67
N ARG A 414 -0.16 20.42 -3.21
CA ARG A 414 -1.54 20.32 -3.72
C ARG A 414 -2.51 21.21 -2.97
N LEU A 415 -2.15 21.62 -1.76
CA LEU A 415 -2.92 22.47 -0.85
C LEU A 415 -2.00 23.51 -0.21
N HIS A 416 -2.44 24.77 -0.13
CA HIS A 416 -1.67 25.81 0.56
C HIS A 416 -1.56 25.50 2.05
N ARG A 417 -0.41 25.79 2.69
CA ARG A 417 -0.23 25.59 4.15
C ARG A 417 -1.26 26.34 5.01
N ASN A 418 -1.74 27.50 4.55
CA ASN A 418 -2.76 28.32 5.21
C ASN A 418 -4.16 28.10 4.62
N TYR A 419 -4.46 26.89 4.13
CA TYR A 419 -5.78 26.56 3.61
C TYR A 419 -6.90 26.84 4.61
N THR A 420 -8.10 27.06 4.09
CA THR A 420 -9.32 27.17 4.89
C THR A 420 -10.14 25.90 4.79
N LEU A 421 -10.46 25.28 5.92
CA LEU A 421 -11.33 24.13 6.04
C LEU A 421 -12.73 24.57 6.45
N ARG A 422 -13.75 24.02 5.78
CA ARG A 422 -15.16 24.31 6.07
C ARG A 422 -16.02 23.07 5.93
N GLY A 423 -17.11 23.01 6.69
CA GLY A 423 -18.21 22.09 6.41
C GLY A 423 -19.07 22.62 5.25
N HIS A 424 -19.68 21.73 4.48
CA HIS A 424 -20.53 22.12 3.34
C HIS A 424 -21.64 23.13 3.72
N ARG A 425 -22.24 22.98 4.91
CA ARG A 425 -23.27 23.88 5.47
C ARG A 425 -22.86 25.35 5.53
N GLN A 426 -21.57 25.66 5.57
CA GLN A 426 -21.09 27.04 5.59
C GLN A 426 -21.10 27.70 4.19
N MET A 427 -21.37 26.93 3.15
CA MET A 427 -21.32 27.37 1.74
C MET A 427 -22.67 27.35 1.04
N GLY A 428 -23.74 26.95 1.74
CA GLY A 428 -25.10 26.88 1.20
C GLY A 428 -26.10 26.30 2.21
N HIS A 429 -27.36 26.22 1.82
CA HIS A 429 -28.44 25.69 2.66
C HIS A 429 -28.46 24.16 2.62
N THR A 430 -27.69 23.53 3.51
CA THR A 430 -27.63 22.07 3.67
C THR A 430 -27.19 21.71 5.08
N ASP A 431 -27.63 20.56 5.58
CA ASP A 431 -27.18 20.02 6.87
C ASP A 431 -25.83 19.29 6.78
N CYS A 432 -25.31 19.06 5.58
CA CYS A 432 -24.02 18.41 5.36
C CYS A 432 -22.86 19.23 6.01
N PRO A 433 -21.90 18.63 6.75
CA PRO A 433 -21.59 17.21 6.87
C PRO A 433 -22.29 16.44 8.01
N GLY A 434 -23.44 16.92 8.49
CA GLY A 434 -24.08 16.41 9.71
C GLY A 434 -23.52 17.07 10.98
N ASN A 435 -24.34 17.17 12.04
CA ASN A 435 -24.00 17.98 13.22
C ASN A 435 -22.77 17.45 13.97
N SER A 436 -22.69 16.13 14.19
CA SER A 436 -21.57 15.53 14.91
C SER A 436 -20.26 15.72 14.15
N LEU A 437 -20.21 15.41 12.86
CA LEU A 437 -19.00 15.62 12.07
C LEU A 437 -18.67 17.12 11.89
N PHE A 438 -19.67 18.01 11.84
CA PHE A 438 -19.42 19.44 11.81
C PHE A 438 -18.72 19.94 13.09
N HIS A 439 -19.19 19.52 14.27
CA HIS A 439 -18.52 19.86 15.53
C HIS A 439 -17.12 19.25 15.64
N GLU A 440 -16.89 18.06 15.09
CA GLU A 440 -15.55 17.49 15.04
C GLU A 440 -14.58 18.37 14.24
N ILE A 441 -14.98 18.80 13.03
CA ILE A 441 -14.07 19.57 12.16
C ILE A 441 -13.82 21.00 12.66
N GLU A 442 -14.63 21.53 13.57
CA GLU A 442 -14.38 22.82 14.26
C GLU A 442 -13.03 22.82 15.01
N THR A 443 -12.58 21.63 15.42
CA THR A 443 -11.31 21.45 16.15
C THR A 443 -10.09 21.33 15.23
N TRP A 444 -10.30 21.21 13.91
CA TRP A 444 -9.23 20.90 12.97
C TRP A 444 -8.46 22.16 12.54
N HIS A 445 -7.18 21.97 12.20
CA HIS A 445 -6.35 23.02 11.64
C HIS A 445 -6.98 23.61 10.35
N GLY A 446 -7.04 24.93 10.29
CA GLY A 446 -7.56 25.69 9.14
C GLY A 446 -9.08 25.89 9.17
N PHE A 447 -9.82 25.36 10.16
CA PHE A 447 -11.25 25.60 10.27
C PHE A 447 -11.57 27.11 10.40
N LYS A 448 -12.58 27.58 9.67
CA LYS A 448 -13.09 28.96 9.73
C LYS A 448 -14.59 29.04 9.57
#